data_AF-A0A7W1QDJ6-F1
#
_entry.id   AF-A0A7W1QDJ6-F1
#
_cell.length_a   1.000
_cell.length_b   1.000
_cell.length_c   1.000
_cell.angle_alpha   90.00
_cell.angle_beta   90.00
_cell.angle_gamma   90.00
#
_symmetry.space_group_name_H-M   'P 1'
#
loop_
_entity.id
_entity.type
_entity.pdbx_description
1 polymer ?
#
loop_
_entity_poly.entity_id
_entity_poly.type
_entity_poly.pdbx_seq_one_letter_code
_entity_poly.pdbx_strand_id
1 'polypeptide(L)' 'MTVKHAFTPRRSTAGRRLHIVPPPAPRPVPMHPAERRLRAAGGPNDRATYSCGCGFLFQASVSTSVQCPHCDTVQAW' A
#
# COMPACT_ATOMS: atom_id res chain seq x y z
N MET A 1 72.31 -11.49 -5.71
CA MET A 1 71.71 -12.05 -4.50
C MET A 1 70.20 -11.87 -4.60
N THR A 2 69.44 -12.90 -4.99
CA THR A 2 68.00 -12.77 -5.26
C THR A 2 67.22 -13.58 -4.24
N VAL A 3 66.47 -12.91 -3.38
CA VAL A 3 65.68 -13.52 -2.31
C VAL A 3 64.33 -13.95 -2.88
N LYS A 4 64.01 -15.25 -2.80
CA LYS A 4 62.71 -15.80 -3.20
C LYS A 4 61.76 -15.75 -2.01
N HIS A 5 60.73 -14.92 -2.05
CA HIS A 5 59.67 -14.95 -1.04
C HIS A 5 58.64 -16.03 -1.40
N ALA A 6 58.50 -17.02 -0.50
CA ALA A 6 57.49 -18.06 -0.60
C ALA A 6 56.12 -17.52 -0.13
N PHE A 7 55.11 -17.66 -0.98
CA PHE A 7 53.73 -17.27 -0.67
C PHE A 7 53.00 -18.46 -0.04
N THR A 8 52.67 -18.38 1.26
CA THR A 8 51.84 -19.38 1.92
C THR A 8 50.37 -19.01 1.79
N PRO A 9 49.49 -19.87 1.24
CA PRO A 9 48.07 -19.58 1.20
C PRO A 9 47.49 -19.65 2.62
N ARG A 10 46.89 -18.54 3.06
CA ARG A 10 46.16 -18.43 4.32
C ARG A 10 44.92 -19.32 4.23
N ARG A 11 44.79 -20.29 5.15
CA ARG A 11 43.63 -21.19 5.25
C ARG A 11 42.37 -20.34 5.52
N SER A 12 41.48 -20.25 4.54
CA SER A 12 40.19 -19.60 4.69
C SER A 12 39.34 -20.40 5.68
N THR A 13 39.14 -19.87 6.88
CA THR A 13 38.13 -20.36 7.82
C THR A 13 36.77 -20.16 7.16
N ALA A 14 36.15 -21.27 6.73
CA ALA A 14 34.81 -21.27 6.17
C ALA A 14 33.87 -20.56 7.15
N GLY A 15 33.41 -19.36 6.77
CA GLY A 15 32.49 -18.56 7.56
C GLY A 15 31.21 -19.34 7.77
N ARG A 16 30.99 -19.80 9.00
CA ARG A 16 29.74 -20.41 9.45
C ARG A 16 28.65 -19.36 9.31
N ARG A 17 27.91 -19.37 8.20
CA ARG A 17 26.75 -18.51 7.96
C ARG A 17 25.74 -18.82 9.07
N LEU A 18 25.63 -17.92 10.05
CA LEU A 18 24.60 -18.00 11.08
C LEU A 18 23.26 -17.82 10.38
N HIS A 19 22.42 -18.84 10.43
CA HIS A 19 21.05 -18.76 9.92
C HIS A 19 20.26 -17.88 10.89
N ILE A 20 20.18 -16.58 10.61
CA ILE A 20 19.38 -15.65 11.41
C ILE A 20 17.91 -15.98 11.13
N VAL A 21 17.22 -16.50 12.15
CA VAL A 21 15.78 -16.71 12.10
C VAL A 21 15.09 -15.35 12.31
N PRO A 22 14.17 -14.93 11.42
CA PRO A 22 13.42 -13.70 11.62
C PRO A 22 12.56 -13.81 12.89
N PRO A 23 12.38 -12.71 13.64
CA PRO A 23 11.56 -12.73 14.84
C PRO A 23 10.13 -13.16 14.52
N PRO A 24 9.44 -13.84 15.45
CA PRO A 24 8.05 -14.24 15.24
C PRO A 24 7.17 -13.00 15.00
N ALA A 25 6.13 -13.16 14.19
CA ALA A 25 5.17 -12.10 13.94
C ALA A 25 4.59 -11.56 15.27
N PRO A 26 4.36 -10.24 15.37
CA PRO A 26 3.78 -9.66 16.57
C PRO A 26 2.39 -10.26 16.83
N ARG A 27 2.06 -10.47 18.11
CA ARG A 27 0.72 -10.91 18.51
C ARG A 27 -0.29 -9.81 18.19
N PRO A 28 -1.49 -10.14 17.66
CA PRO A 28 -2.52 -9.14 17.42
C PRO A 28 -2.92 -8.49 18.74
N VAL A 29 -2.86 -7.16 18.78
CA VAL A 29 -3.27 -6.36 19.95
C VAL A 29 -4.80 -6.34 20.00
N PRO A 30 -5.44 -6.49 21.18
CA PRO A 30 -6.89 -6.37 21.30
C PRO A 30 -7.37 -5.00 20.79
N MET A 31 -8.24 -5.00 19.80
CA MET A 31 -8.82 -3.80 19.20
C MET A 31 -9.99 -3.29 20.03
N HIS A 32 -10.09 -1.97 20.21
CA HIS A 32 -11.20 -1.38 20.95
C HIS A 32 -12.53 -1.64 20.20
N PRO A 33 -13.64 -1.96 20.89
CA PRO A 33 -14.92 -2.26 20.24
C PRO A 33 -15.43 -1.15 19.30
N ALA A 34 -15.16 0.11 19.62
CA ALA A 34 -15.50 1.25 18.76
C ALA A 34 -14.73 1.23 17.43
N GLU A 35 -13.42 0.96 17.47
CA GLU A 35 -12.59 0.85 16.27
C GLU A 35 -13.04 -0.33 15.39
N ARG A 36 -13.39 -1.46 16.01
CA ARG A 36 -13.94 -2.61 15.29
C ARG A 36 -15.23 -2.27 14.55
N ARG A 37 -16.14 -1.53 15.19
CA ARG A 37 -17.40 -1.08 14.57
C ARG A 37 -17.13 -0.11 13.41
N LEU A 38 -16.21 0.84 13.57
CA LEU A 38 -15.84 1.78 12.51
C LEU A 38 -15.26 1.06 11.28
N ARG A 39 -14.39 0.07 11.47
CA ARG A 39 -13.87 -0.73 10.35
C ARG A 39 -14.95 -1.57 9.68
N ALA A 40 -15.82 -2.19 10.47
CA ALA A 40 -16.95 -2.97 9.95
C ALA A 40 -17.95 -2.09 9.17
N ALA A 41 -18.06 -0.81 9.50
CA ALA A 41 -18.94 0.14 8.82
C ALA A 41 -18.46 0.51 7.40
N GLY A 42 -17.25 0.09 6.98
CA GLY A 42 -16.80 0.23 5.58
C GLY A 42 -16.29 1.61 5.17
N GLY A 43 -16.13 2.55 6.11
CA GLY A 43 -15.61 3.90 5.85
C GLY A 43 -16.65 4.88 5.29
N PRO A 44 -16.24 6.14 5.00
CA PRO A 44 -17.12 7.15 4.43
C PRO A 44 -17.62 6.74 3.04
N ASN A 45 -18.92 6.93 2.78
CA ASN A 45 -19.50 6.74 1.45
C ASN A 45 -19.32 8.03 0.63
N ASP A 46 -18.33 8.04 -0.26
CA ASP A 46 -17.95 9.23 -1.04
C ASP A 46 -18.74 9.34 -2.35
N ARG A 47 -20.05 9.54 -2.22
CA ARG A 47 -21.00 9.73 -3.34
C ARG A 47 -21.70 11.07 -3.22
N ALA A 48 -21.83 11.76 -4.36
CA ALA A 48 -22.53 13.03 -4.47
C ALA A 48 -23.59 13.01 -5.56
N THR A 49 -24.58 13.89 -5.42
CA THR A 49 -25.60 14.16 -6.44
C THR A 49 -25.12 15.31 -7.31
N TYR A 50 -25.05 15.08 -8.62
CA TYR A 50 -24.65 16.05 -9.63
C TYR A 50 -25.85 16.49 -10.47
N SER A 51 -25.91 17.77 -10.82
CA SER A 51 -26.91 18.34 -11.74
C SER A 51 -26.24 18.71 -13.06
N CYS A 52 -26.54 18.00 -14.14
CA CYS A 52 -26.01 18.35 -15.46
C CYS A 52 -26.77 19.52 -16.08
N GLY A 53 -26.11 20.32 -16.91
CA GLY A 53 -26.72 21.38 -17.71
C GLY A 53 -27.81 20.89 -18.67
N CYS A 54 -27.85 19.59 -19.01
CA CYS A 54 -28.95 18.98 -19.76
C CYS A 54 -30.24 18.76 -18.94
N GLY A 55 -30.21 19.06 -17.63
CA GLY A 55 -31.33 18.88 -16.70
C GLY A 55 -31.32 17.55 -15.94
N PHE A 56 -30.40 16.63 -16.25
CA PHE A 56 -30.35 15.32 -15.59
C PHE A 56 -29.65 15.39 -14.22
N LEU A 57 -30.29 14.79 -13.20
CA LEU A 57 -29.74 14.59 -11.86
C LEU A 57 -29.26 13.15 -11.70
N PHE A 58 -28.03 12.95 -11.24
CA PHE A 58 -27.45 11.62 -11.07
C PHE A 58 -26.51 11.56 -9.88
N GLN A 59 -26.36 10.35 -9.31
CA GLN A 59 -25.37 10.09 -8.26
C GLN A 59 -24.13 9.45 -8.87
N ALA A 60 -22.95 9.97 -8.49
CA ALA A 60 -21.67 9.40 -8.86
C ALA A 60 -20.69 9.48 -7.67
N SER A 61 -19.61 8.71 -7.74
CA SER A 61 -18.50 8.88 -6.80
C SER A 61 -17.90 10.28 -6.92
N VAL A 62 -17.46 10.86 -5.81
CA VAL A 62 -16.78 12.16 -5.86
C VAL A 62 -15.44 12.02 -6.57
N SER A 63 -15.26 12.74 -7.66
CA SER A 63 -14.03 12.80 -8.47
C SER A 63 -13.89 14.17 -9.09
N THR A 64 -12.69 14.58 -9.50
CA THR A 64 -12.42 15.89 -10.11
C THR A 64 -13.17 16.14 -11.43
N SER A 65 -13.62 15.08 -12.09
CA SER A 65 -14.51 15.15 -13.24
C SER A 65 -15.52 14.00 -13.22
N VAL A 66 -16.74 14.28 -13.67
CA VAL A 66 -17.83 13.29 -13.78
C VAL A 66 -18.50 13.39 -15.15
N GLN A 67 -18.90 12.25 -15.72
CA GLN A 67 -19.60 12.20 -17.00
C GLN A 67 -21.10 11.98 -16.79
N CYS A 68 -21.93 12.81 -17.44
CA CYS A 68 -23.37 12.65 -17.36
C CYS A 68 -23.82 11.40 -18.15
N PRO A 69 -24.55 10.45 -17.55
CA PRO A 69 -24.99 9.23 -18.24
C PRO A 69 -26.13 9.47 -19.24
N HIS A 70 -26.65 10.69 -19.33
CA HIS A 70 -27.73 11.06 -20.25
C HIS A 70 -27.22 11.70 -21.55
N CYS A 71 -26.21 12.58 -21.48
CA CYS A 71 -25.72 13.35 -22.63
C CYS A 71 -24.20 13.31 -22.80
N ASP A 72 -23.52 12.46 -22.03
CA ASP A 72 -22.06 12.22 -22.06
C ASP A 72 -21.19 13.46 -21.80
N THR A 73 -21.79 14.59 -21.40
CA THR A 73 -21.06 15.81 -21.06
C THR A 73 -20.25 15.62 -19.79
N VAL A 74 -18.99 16.03 -19.83
CA VAL A 74 -18.08 16.01 -18.68
C VAL A 74 -18.26 17.30 -17.88
N GLN A 75 -18.44 17.15 -16.57
CA GLN A 75 -18.48 18.25 -15.60
C GLN A 75 -17.25 18.19 -14.72
N ALA A 76 -16.57 19.32 -14.56
CA ALA A 76 -15.48 19.52 -13.61
C ALA A 76 -15.93 20.53 -12.55
N TRP A 77 -15.50 20.33 -11.32
CA TRP A 77 -15.74 21.23 -10.18
C TRP A 77 -14.44 21.78 -9.63
#